data_AF-A0A7C8EGE2-F1
#
_entry.id   AF-A0A7C8EGE2-F1
#
_cell.length_a   1.000
_cell.length_b   1.000
_cell.length_c   1.000
_cell.angle_alpha   90.00
_cell.angle_beta   90.00
_cell.angle_gamma   90.00
#
_symmetry.space_group_name_H-M   'P 1'
#
loop_
_entity.id
_entity.type
_entity.pdbx_description
1 polymer ?
#
loop_
_entity_poly.entity_id
_entity_poly.type
_entity_poly.pdbx_seq_one_letter_code
_entity_poly.pdbx_strand_id
1 'polypeptide(L)'
;MLKNIFLPFIPLFVAVDAVGVLPIFISLTEGLEKNERAKVIIQSMLTASALAVGFILVGKLVFRLLGVTIGDFMIAGGSILFCLAITDIINPVKKRRIPGKELGAVPL
;
A
#
# COMPACT_ATOMS: atom_id res chain seq x y z
N MET A 1 24.99 -15.69 -4.37
CA MET A 1 23.83 -15.78 -3.45
C MET A 1 23.38 -14.42 -2.92
N LEU A 2 24.24 -13.62 -2.27
CA LEU A 2 23.84 -12.32 -1.71
C LEU A 2 23.21 -11.36 -2.74
N LYS A 3 23.77 -11.27 -3.95
CA LYS A 3 23.23 -10.38 -5.00
C LYS A 3 21.74 -10.61 -5.28
N ASN A 4 21.29 -11.86 -5.32
CA ASN A 4 19.90 -12.23 -5.61
C ASN A 4 18.93 -11.82 -4.49
N ILE A 5 19.41 -11.57 -3.27
CA ILE A 5 18.60 -11.11 -2.14
C ILE A 5 18.51 -9.57 -2.14
N PHE A 6 19.58 -8.87 -2.55
CA PHE A 6 19.60 -7.40 -2.59
C PHE A 6 18.98 -6.79 -3.86
N LEU A 7 19.03 -7.50 -4.99
CA LEU A 7 18.42 -7.06 -6.26
C LEU A 7 16.93 -6.68 -6.15
N PRO A 8 16.05 -7.48 -5.50
CA PRO A 8 14.64 -7.13 -5.37
C PRO A 8 14.37 -6.05 -4.31
N PHE A 9 15.36 -5.68 -3.51
CA PHE A 9 15.15 -4.75 -2.39
C PHE A 9 14.81 -3.34 -2.87
N ILE A 10 15.45 -2.88 -3.94
CA ILE A 10 15.19 -1.57 -4.55
C ILE A 10 13.73 -1.46 -5.04
N PRO A 11 13.25 -2.33 -5.96
CA PRO A 11 11.87 -2.25 -6.43
C PRO A 11 10.85 -2.48 -5.30
N LEU A 12 11.16 -3.31 -4.30
CA LEU A 12 10.30 -3.46 -3.12
C LEU A 12 10.16 -2.14 -2.34
N PHE A 13 11.27 -1.43 -2.08
CA PHE A 13 11.26 -0.18 -1.33
C PHE A 13 10.49 0.93 -2.07
N VAL A 14 10.66 0.97 -3.39
CA VAL A 14 9.91 1.88 -4.28
C VAL A 14 8.42 1.53 -4.29
N ALA A 15 8.06 0.25 -4.40
CA ALA A 15 6.67 -0.19 -4.45
C ALA A 15 5.91 0.07 -3.14
N VAL A 16 6.57 -0.04 -1.99
CA VAL A 16 5.97 0.23 -0.67
C VAL A 16 5.90 1.73 -0.36
N ASP A 17 6.62 2.57 -1.11
CA ASP A 17 6.75 4.01 -0.88
C ASP A 17 7.13 4.35 0.59
N ALA A 18 8.17 3.68 1.09
CA ALA A 18 8.59 3.83 2.48
C ALA A 18 8.95 5.28 2.84
N VAL A 19 9.46 6.06 1.87
CA VAL A 19 9.82 7.48 2.07
C VAL A 19 8.57 8.36 2.15
N GLY A 20 7.57 8.15 1.29
CA GLY A 20 6.33 8.92 1.31
C GLY A 20 5.42 8.59 2.51
N VAL A 21 5.38 7.32 2.93
CA VAL A 21 4.53 6.87 4.04
C VAL A 21 5.06 7.31 5.41
N LEU A 22 6.39 7.41 5.58
CA LEU A 22 7.00 7.75 6.87
C LEU A 22 6.50 9.08 7.49
N PRO A 23 6.49 10.24 6.80
CA PRO A 23 5.97 11.49 7.36
C PRO A 23 4.46 11.43 7.64
N ILE A 24 3.70 10.70 6.82
CA ILE A 24 2.25 10.48 7.05
C ILE A 24 2.04 9.68 8.34
N PHE A 25 2.82 8.62 8.54
CA PHE A 25 2.76 7.80 9.75
C PHE A 25 3.15 8.60 11.00
N ILE A 26 4.20 9.43 10.92
CA ILE A 26 4.61 10.31 12.02
C ILE A 26 3.48 11.29 12.36
N SER A 27 2.91 11.97 11.36
CA SER A 27 1.80 12.90 11.58
C SER A 27 0.55 12.23 12.16
N LEU A 28 0.24 11.00 11.74
CA LEU A 28 -0.93 10.26 12.24
C LEU A 28 -0.72 9.71 13.65
N THR A 29 0.54 9.52 14.07
CA THR A 29 0.89 9.04 15.42
C THR A 29 1.37 10.17 16.33
N GLU A 30 1.33 11.41 15.86
CA GLU A 30 1.66 12.61 16.62
C GLU A 30 0.57 12.87 17.67
N GLY A 31 0.97 13.07 18.93
CA GLY A 31 0.05 13.26 20.05
C GLY A 31 -0.40 11.99 20.78
N LEU A 32 -0.02 10.80 20.28
CA LEU A 32 -0.26 9.54 21.01
C LEU A 32 0.72 9.35 22.18
N GLU A 33 0.26 8.76 23.27
CA GLU A 33 1.12 8.36 24.38
C GLU A 33 2.08 7.24 23.94
N LYS A 34 3.26 7.13 24.57
CA LYS A 34 4.30 6.16 24.18
C LYS A 34 3.78 4.72 24.10
N ASN A 35 2.90 4.33 25.02
CA ASN A 35 2.30 3.00 25.06
C ASN A 35 1.34 2.75 23.90
N GLU A 36 0.56 3.75 23.49
CA GLU A 36 -0.35 3.63 22.36
C GLU A 36 0.39 3.61 21.03
N ARG A 37 1.42 4.45 20.89
CA ARG A 37 2.29 4.44 19.70
C ARG A 37 2.95 3.08 19.50
N ALA A 38 3.45 2.46 20.56
CA ALA A 38 4.05 1.12 20.47
C ALA A 38 3.04 0.05 20.03
N LYS A 39 1.79 0.11 20.52
CA LYS A 39 0.71 -0.77 20.06
C LYS A 39 0.43 -0.61 18.57
N VAL A 40 0.31 0.64 18.09
CA VAL A 40 0.05 0.93 16.67
C VAL A 40 1.18 0.39 15.79
N ILE A 41 2.45 0.56 16.20
CA ILE A 41 3.59 0.02 15.46
C ILE A 41 3.51 -1.51 15.35
N ILE A 42 3.31 -2.20 16.48
CA ILE A 42 3.25 -3.67 16.50
C ILE A 42 2.07 -4.18 15.66
N GLN A 43 0.89 -3.58 15.80
CA GLN A 43 -0.28 -3.95 15.01
C GLN A 43 -0.05 -3.74 13.51
N SER A 44 0.56 -2.61 13.12
CA SER A 44 0.88 -2.32 11.72
C SER A 44 1.88 -3.32 11.16
N MET A 45 2.95 -3.62 11.91
CA MET A 45 3.95 -4.61 11.51
C MET A 45 3.35 -6.01 11.39
N LEU A 46 2.52 -6.43 12.35
CA LEU A 46 1.88 -7.74 12.33
C LEU A 46 0.92 -7.86 11.14
N THR A 47 0.12 -6.82 10.89
CA THR A 47 -0.84 -6.79 9.79
C THR A 47 -0.13 -6.83 8.44
N ALA A 48 0.90 -6.00 8.25
CA ALA A 48 1.70 -6.01 7.02
C ALA A 48 2.39 -7.36 6.79
N SER A 49 2.92 -7.96 7.85
CA SER A 49 3.60 -9.26 7.77
C SER A 49 2.63 -10.39 7.45
N ALA A 50 1.47 -10.41 8.11
CA ALA A 50 0.42 -11.39 7.84
C ALA A 50 -0.11 -11.26 6.40
N LEU A 51 -0.32 -10.03 5.93
CA LEU A 51 -0.73 -9.75 4.56
C LEU A 51 0.32 -10.23 3.55
N ALA A 52 1.61 -9.91 3.79
CA ALA A 52 2.71 -10.35 2.92
C ALA A 52 2.81 -11.87 2.84
N VAL A 53 2.77 -12.56 3.97
CA VAL A 53 2.76 -14.04 4.01
C VAL A 53 1.53 -14.59 3.30
N GLY A 54 0.35 -14.01 3.53
CA GLY A 54 -0.89 -14.38 2.85
C GLY A 54 -0.76 -14.28 1.33
N PHE A 55 -0.23 -13.16 0.81
CA PHE A 55 0.00 -12.98 -0.62
C PHE A 55 1.04 -13.96 -1.19
N ILE A 56 2.09 -14.29 -0.45
CA ILE A 56 3.09 -15.28 -0.89
C ILE A 56 2.45 -16.66 -1.06
N LEU A 57 1.59 -17.06 -0.11
CA LEU A 57 0.91 -18.36 -0.13
C LEU A 57 -0.20 -18.41 -1.19
N VAL A 58 -1.01 -17.36 -1.28
CA VAL A 58 -2.23 -17.33 -2.10
C VAL A 58 -1.99 -16.81 -3.53
N GLY A 59 -0.97 -15.98 -3.75
CA GLY A 59 -0.77 -15.28 -5.03
C GLY A 59 -0.63 -16.22 -6.23
N LYS A 60 0.14 -17.31 -6.09
CA LYS A 60 0.25 -18.33 -7.17
C LYS A 60 -1.07 -19.01 -7.47
N LEU A 61 -1.89 -19.25 -6.44
CA LEU A 61 -3.20 -19.87 -6.60
C LEU A 61 -4.14 -18.92 -7.36
N VAL A 62 -4.14 -17.63 -7.01
CA VAL A 62 -4.95 -16.62 -7.71
C VAL A 62 -4.58 -16.53 -9.19
N PHE A 63 -3.29 -16.47 -9.52
CA PHE A 63 -2.84 -16.46 -10.91
C PHE A 63 -3.26 -17.71 -11.68
N ARG A 64 -3.17 -18.88 -11.05
CA ARG A 64 -3.61 -20.14 -11.65
C ARG A 64 -5.13 -20.17 -11.89
N LEU A 65 -5.93 -19.64 -10.96
CA LEU A 65 -7.39 -19.56 -11.10
C LEU A 65 -7.82 -18.59 -12.20
N LEU A 66 -7.10 -17.47 -12.33
CA LEU A 66 -7.34 -16.47 -13.37
C LEU A 66 -6.78 -16.89 -14.75
N GLY A 67 -5.98 -17.95 -14.82
CA GLY A 67 -5.34 -18.40 -16.05
C GLY A 67 -4.28 -17.43 -16.58
N VAL A 68 -3.70 -16.59 -15.71
CA VAL A 68 -2.71 -15.57 -16.07
C VAL A 68 -1.32 -15.95 -15.54
N THR A 69 -0.30 -15.49 -16.23
CA THR A 69 1.08 -15.61 -15.76
C THR A 69 1.45 -14.43 -14.87
N ILE A 70 2.57 -14.56 -14.15
CA ILE A 70 3.16 -13.45 -13.39
C ILE A 70 3.52 -12.29 -14.35
N GLY A 71 3.93 -12.61 -15.58
CA GLY A 71 4.22 -11.63 -16.62
C GLY A 71 3.01 -10.78 -16.98
N ASP A 72 1.87 -11.42 -17.21
CA ASP A 72 0.61 -10.74 -17.55
C ASP A 72 0.18 -9.79 -16.42
N PHE A 73 0.31 -10.23 -15.16
CA PHE A 73 0.02 -9.40 -14.00
C PHE A 73 0.95 -8.18 -13.89
N MET A 74 2.25 -8.36 -14.15
CA MET A 74 3.21 -7.24 -14.14
C MET A 74 2.90 -6.20 -15.22
N ILE A 75 2.53 -6.64 -16.43
CA ILE A 75 2.17 -5.74 -17.53
C ILE A 75 0.88 -4.98 -17.18
N ALA A 76 -0.18 -5.69 -16.78
CA ALA A 76 -1.46 -5.08 -16.43
C ALA A 76 -1.33 -4.11 -15.24
N GLY A 77 -0.63 -4.52 -14.18
CA GLY A 77 -0.36 -3.68 -13.01
C GLY A 77 0.46 -2.45 -13.38
N GLY A 78 1.51 -2.61 -14.19
CA GLY A 78 2.30 -1.49 -14.72
C GLY A 78 1.47 -0.50 -15.54
N SER A 79 0.59 -0.99 -16.41
CA SER A 79 -0.33 -0.14 -17.18
C SER A 79 -1.30 0.62 -16.28
N ILE A 80 -1.87 -0.02 -15.25
CA ILE A 80 -2.75 0.65 -14.28
C ILE A 80 -1.99 1.76 -13.55
N LEU A 81 -0.79 1.47 -13.02
CA LEU A 81 0.04 2.46 -12.32
C LEU A 81 0.43 3.62 -13.23
N PHE A 82 0.75 3.34 -14.50
CA PHE A 82 1.04 4.37 -15.48
C PHE A 82 -0.17 5.28 -15.75
N CYS A 83 -1.36 4.69 -15.93
CA CYS A 83 -2.59 5.45 -16.09
C CYS A 83 -2.93 6.28 -14.84
N LEU A 84 -2.72 5.74 -13.63
CA LEU A 84 -2.90 6.47 -12.38
C LEU A 84 -1.94 7.65 -12.28
N ALA A 85 -0.66 7.46 -12.60
CA ALA A 85 0.33 8.53 -12.60
C ALA A 85 -0.03 9.65 -13.59
N ILE A 86 -0.47 9.32 -14.81
CA ILE A 86 -0.98 10.31 -15.78
C ILE A 86 -2.19 11.05 -15.21
N THR A 87 -3.14 10.31 -14.63
CA THR A 87 -4.37 10.88 -14.07
C THR A 87 -4.07 11.83 -12.92
N ASP A 88 -3.13 11.49 -12.03
CA ASP A 88 -2.73 12.30 -10.89
C ASP A 88 -1.97 13.57 -11.34
N ILE A 89 -1.15 13.49 -12.40
CA ILE A 89 -0.47 14.67 -12.98
C ILE A 89 -1.49 15.64 -13.61
N ILE A 90 -2.47 15.12 -14.35
CA ILE A 90 -3.49 15.94 -15.05
C ILE A 90 -4.52 16.50 -14.05
N ASN A 91 -4.83 15.77 -12.97
CA ASN A 91 -5.78 16.16 -11.93
C ASN A 91 -5.11 16.31 -10.57
N PRO A 92 -4.27 17.35 -10.35
CA PRO A 92 -3.46 17.52 -9.13
C PRO A 92 -4.27 17.79 -7.85
N VAL A 93 -5.60 17.76 -7.91
CA VAL A 93 -6.48 18.09 -6.78
C VAL A 93 -7.53 16.99 -6.58
N LYS A 94 -7.15 15.88 -5.92
CA LYS A 94 -8.12 15.23 -5.04
C LYS A 94 -8.41 16.23 -3.92
N LYS A 95 -9.48 17.02 -4.06
CA LYS A 95 -10.02 17.85 -2.96
C LYS A 95 -10.00 16.96 -1.73
N ARG A 96 -9.27 17.36 -0.67
CA ARG A 96 -9.51 16.84 0.67
C ARG A 96 -11.03 16.82 0.81
N ARG A 97 -11.64 15.63 0.92
CA ARG A 97 -13.03 15.53 1.33
C ARG A 97 -13.02 16.08 2.74
N ILE A 98 -13.19 17.39 2.87
CA ILE A 98 -13.52 18.04 4.13
C ILE A 98 -14.82 17.34 4.51
N PRO A 99 -14.86 16.58 5.63
CA PRO A 99 -16.10 16.01 6.10
C PRO A 99 -17.08 17.17 6.23
N GLY A 100 -18.06 17.25 5.32
CA GLY A 100 -19.11 18.24 5.42
C GLY A 100 -19.77 18.06 6.78
N LYS A 101 -20.13 19.17 7.43
CA LYS A 101 -20.79 19.21 8.74
C LYS A 101 -22.18 18.53 8.76
N GLU A 102 -22.60 17.97 7.63
CA GLU A 102 -23.82 17.19 7.48
C GLU A 102 -23.43 15.73 7.25
N LEU A 103 -23.07 15.07 8.34
CA LEU A 103 -23.21 13.61 8.47
C LEU A 103 -24.71 13.32 8.42
N GLY A 104 -25.23 13.07 7.21
CA GLY A 104 -26.56 12.52 7.05
C GLY A 104 -26.67 11.23 7.85
N ALA A 105 -27.79 11.06 8.57
CA ALA A 105 -28.10 9.83 9.28
C ALA A 105 -28.51 8.76 8.26
N VAL A 106 -27.52 8.20 7.59
CA VAL A 106 -27.70 7.04 6.72
C VAL A 106 -26.66 6.00 7.11
N PRO A 107 -27.04 4.73 7.29
CA PRO A 107 -26.15 3.67 6.89
C PRO A 107 -26.12 3.69 5.36
N LEU A 108 -25.12 4.41 4.80
CA LEU A 108 -24.86 4.73 3.38
C LEU A 108 -25.61 5.94 2.80
#